data_AF-X1SQG6-F1
#
_entry.id   AF-X1SQG6-F1
#
_cell.length_a   1.000
_cell.length_b   1.000
_cell.length_c   1.000
_cell.angle_alpha   90.00
_cell.angle_beta   90.00
_cell.angle_gamma   90.00
#
_symmetry.space_group_name_H-M   'P 1'
#
loop_
_entity.id
_entity.type
_entity.pdbx_description
1 polymer ?
#
loop_
_entity_poly.entity_id
_entity_poly.type
_entity_poly.pdbx_seq_one_letter_code
_entity_poly.pdbx_strand_id
1 'polypeptide(L)' 'VENEDSDGPYGAKGIGEPATIATAPAIANAIYDSIGVRICHLPITPEKILKALKEGEIKN' A
#
# COMPACT_ATOMS: atom_id res chain seq x y z
N VAL A 1 -3.91 -13.31 12.20
CA VAL A 1 -3.63 -14.77 12.18
C VAL A 1 -2.87 -15.08 13.44
N GLU A 2 -3.27 -16.13 14.16
CA GLU A 2 -2.56 -16.57 15.35
C GLU A 2 -1.43 -17.50 14.94
N ASN A 3 -0.22 -17.18 15.41
CA ASN A 3 0.99 -17.99 15.28
C ASN A 3 1.78 -17.79 16.57
N GLU A 4 2.46 -18.82 17.05
CA GLU A 4 3.28 -18.74 18.27
C GLU A 4 4.31 -17.59 18.17
N ASP A 5 4.55 -16.92 19.30
CA ASP A 5 5.64 -15.95 19.50
C ASP A 5 6.38 -16.36 20.77
N SER A 6 7.68 -16.67 20.65
CA SER A 6 8.49 -17.01 21.83
C SER A 6 8.76 -15.81 22.73
N ASP A 7 8.65 -14.60 22.20
CA ASP A 7 9.12 -13.39 22.87
C ASP A 7 7.97 -12.64 23.59
N GLY A 8 6.72 -12.94 23.22
CA GLY A 8 5.52 -12.35 23.79
C GLY A 8 4.84 -13.21 24.86
N PRO A 9 4.24 -12.61 25.91
CA PRO A 9 3.50 -13.37 26.92
C PRO A 9 2.32 -14.10 26.26
N TYR A 10 2.21 -15.41 26.52
CA TYR A 10 1.17 -16.26 25.93
C TYR A 10 1.13 -16.23 24.39
N GLY A 11 2.26 -15.94 23.73
CA GLY A 11 2.34 -15.83 22.26
C GLY A 11 1.80 -14.50 21.68
N ALA A 12 1.57 -13.49 22.52
CA ALA A 12 1.04 -12.20 22.10
C ALA A 12 2.01 -11.42 21.19
N LYS A 13 1.46 -10.69 20.21
CA LYS A 13 2.19 -9.83 19.26
C LYS A 13 1.60 -8.43 19.24
N GLY A 14 2.42 -7.42 18.96
CA GLY A 14 1.95 -6.05 18.75
C GLY A 14 1.10 -5.93 17.48
N ILE A 15 -0.07 -5.27 17.58
CA ILE A 15 -1.00 -5.10 16.44
C ILE A 15 -1.33 -3.64 16.09
N GLY A 16 -0.96 -2.68 16.95
CA GLY A 16 -1.31 -1.27 16.76
C GLY A 16 -0.77 -0.69 15.45
N GLU A 17 0.54 -0.84 15.19
CA GLU A 17 1.17 -0.33 13.97
C GLU A 17 0.87 -1.19 12.73
N PRO A 18 0.97 -2.54 12.75
CA PRO A 18 0.72 -3.38 11.57
C PRO A 18 -0.67 -3.20 10.97
N ALA A 19 -1.69 -2.94 11.80
CA ALA A 19 -3.04 -2.67 11.33
C ALA A 19 -3.14 -1.41 10.45
N THR A 20 -2.25 -0.43 10.65
CA THR A 20 -2.26 0.82 9.88
C THR A 20 -1.28 0.78 8.70
N ILE A 21 -0.15 0.10 8.85
CA ILE A 21 0.92 0.04 7.84
C ILE A 21 0.43 -0.49 6.48
N ALA A 22 -0.51 -1.45 6.46
CA ALA A 22 -0.95 -2.10 5.23
C ALA A 22 -1.85 -1.21 4.34
N THR A 23 -2.50 -0.19 4.90
CA THR A 23 -3.55 0.57 4.21
C THR A 23 -3.02 1.40 3.03
N ALA A 24 -1.98 2.21 3.26
CA ALA A 24 -1.39 3.05 2.21
C ALA A 24 -0.82 2.25 1.01
N PRO A 25 -0.01 1.18 1.21
CA PRO A 25 0.49 0.39 0.09
C PRO A 25 -0.60 -0.42 -0.61
N ALA A 26 -1.65 -0.86 0.08
CA ALA A 26 -2.79 -1.53 -0.56
C ALA A 26 -3.49 -0.61 -1.56
N ILE A 27 -3.75 0.65 -1.17
CA ILE A 27 -4.33 1.65 -2.07
C ILE A 27 -3.38 1.97 -3.24
N ALA A 28 -2.08 2.16 -2.96
CA ALA A 28 -1.11 2.44 -4.01
C ALA A 28 -0.96 1.30 -5.03
N ASN A 29 -1.07 0.04 -4.57
CA ASN A 29 -1.06 -1.13 -5.43
C ASN A 29 -2.34 -1.25 -6.27
N ALA A 30 -3.51 -0.96 -5.70
CA ALA A 30 -4.77 -0.94 -6.45
C ALA A 30 -4.75 0.12 -7.56
N ILE A 31 -4.18 1.30 -7.29
CA ILE A 31 -4.00 2.35 -8.31
C ILE A 31 -3.08 1.85 -9.42
N TYR A 32 -1.93 1.27 -9.08
CA TYR A 32 -1.01 0.70 -10.07
C TYR A 32 -1.67 -0.40 -10.92
N ASP A 33 -2.42 -1.30 -10.30
CA ASP A 33 -3.17 -2.35 -10.98
C ASP A 33 -4.20 -1.76 -11.96
N SER A 34 -4.85 -0.66 -11.58
CA SER A 34 -5.88 0.00 -12.39
C SER A 34 -5.34 0.77 -13.59
N ILE A 35 -4.17 1.41 -13.47
CA ILE A 35 -3.67 2.35 -14.51
C ILE A 35 -2.34 1.93 -15.13
N GLY A 36 -1.70 0.88 -14.63
CA GLY A 36 -0.39 0.40 -15.11
C GLY A 36 0.81 1.29 -14.79
N VAL A 37 0.61 2.41 -14.07
CA VAL A 37 1.65 3.41 -13.75
C VAL A 37 1.88 3.47 -12.24
N ARG A 38 3.14 3.36 -11.82
CA ARG A 38 3.53 3.34 -10.40
C ARG A 38 3.76 4.76 -9.88
N ILE A 39 2.98 5.17 -8.88
CA ILE A 39 3.16 6.45 -8.17
C ILE A 39 3.86 6.20 -6.83
N CYS A 40 5.12 6.65 -6.70
CA CYS A 40 5.95 6.43 -5.50
C CYS A 40 5.99 7.63 -4.52
N HIS A 41 5.14 8.63 -4.71
CA HIS A 41 5.17 9.86 -3.91
C HIS A 41 3.80 10.18 -3.29
N LEU A 42 3.69 9.95 -1.98
CA LEU A 42 2.48 10.20 -1.19
C LEU A 42 2.31 11.71 -0.85
N PRO A 43 1.08 12.17 -0.57
CA PRO A 43 -0.19 11.48 -0.82
C PRO A 43 -0.44 11.33 -2.33
N ILE A 44 -1.13 10.27 -2.74
CA ILE A 44 -1.52 10.08 -4.15
C ILE A 44 -2.76 10.93 -4.42
N THR A 45 -2.55 12.14 -4.97
CA THR A 45 -3.64 13.07 -5.28
C THR A 45 -4.16 12.85 -6.71
N PRO A 46 -5.38 13.30 -7.03
CA PRO A 46 -5.91 13.23 -8.40
C PRO A 46 -5.00 13.88 -9.44
N GLU A 47 -4.30 14.97 -9.09
CA GLU A 47 -3.36 15.66 -9.99
C GLU A 47 -2.15 14.77 -10.31
N LYS A 48 -1.65 14.02 -9.33
CA LYS A 48 -0.55 13.06 -9.54
C LYS A 48 -1.00 11.89 -10.41
N ILE A 49 -2.25 11.43 -10.25
CA ILE A 49 -2.83 10.40 -11.12
C ILE A 49 -2.96 10.92 -12.55
N LEU A 50 -3.53 12.12 -12.74
CA LEU A 50 -3.68 12.72 -14.06
C LEU A 50 -2.33 12.96 -14.75
N LYS A 51 -1.32 13.41 -13.98
CA LYS A 51 0.05 13.55 -14.48
C LYS A 51 0.64 12.20 -14.89
N ALA A 52 0.50 11.18 -14.04
CA ALA A 52 0.98 9.83 -14.31
C ALA A 52 0.35 9.22 -15.58
N LEU A 53 -0.95 9.44 -15.82
CA LEU A 53 -1.65 9.01 -17.04
C LEU A 53 -1.19 9.75 -18.31
N LYS A 54 -0.73 10.99 -18.18
CA LYS A 54 -0.19 11.77 -19.30
C LYS A 54 1.25 11.39 -19.63
N GLU A 55 2.04 11.04 -18.62
CA GLU A 55 3.47 10.75 -18.76
C GLU A 55 3.77 9.26 -18.99
N GLY A 56 2.95 8.36 -18.44
CA GLY A 56 3.06 6.91 -18.62
C GLY A 56 2.07 6.43 -19.66
N GLU A 57 2.56 5.85 -20.75
CA GLU A 57 1.71 5.10 -21.68
C GLU A 57 0.99 3.98 -20.90
N ILE A 58 -0.34 3.99 -20.95
CA ILE A 58 -1.17 2.97 -20.32
C ILE A 58 -0.84 1.64 -21.00
N LYS A 59 -0.28 0.70 -20.23
CA LYS A 59 -0.08 -0.67 -20.73
C LYS A 59 -1.46 -1.32 -20.84
N ASN A 60 -1.94 -1.49 -22.07
CA ASN A 60 -3.13 -2.27 -22.41
C ASN A 60 -2.83 -3.78 -22.32
#